data_AF-A0A9C9NCW7-F1
#
_entry.id   AF-A0A9C9NCW7-F1
#
_cell.length_a   1.000
_cell.length_b   1.000
_cell.length_c   1.000
_cell.angle_alpha   90.00
_cell.angle_beta   90.00
_cell.angle_gamma   90.00
#
_symmetry.space_group_name_H-M   'P 1'
#
loop_
_entity.id
_entity.type
_entity.pdbx_description
1 polymer ?
#
loop_
_entity_poly.entity_id
_entity_poly.type
_entity_poly.pdbx_seq_one_letter_code
_entity_poly.pdbx_strand_id
1 'polypeptide(L)' 'MKLIFDKSVPGRQAVRPTCSDIDTPVELAPHLLRDRPAELPELSELDVVRHFTALS' A
#
# COMPACT_ATOMS: atom_id res chain seq x y z
N MET A 1 -2.93 -11.63 18.96
CA MET A 1 -3.29 -10.78 17.80
C MET A 1 -2.27 -11.02 16.70
N LYS A 2 -2.68 -11.22 15.44
CA LYS A 2 -1.75 -11.45 14.33
C LYS A 2 -1.10 -10.14 13.86
N LEU A 3 0.10 -10.22 13.28
CA LEU A 3 0.76 -9.07 12.66
C LEU A 3 -0.09 -8.54 11.50
N ILE A 4 0.07 -7.26 11.17
CA ILE A 4 -0.66 -6.65 10.04
C ILE A 4 -0.32 -7.36 8.71
N PHE A 5 0.91 -7.87 8.57
CA PHE A 5 1.38 -8.63 7.40
C PHE A 5 0.69 -9.99 7.25
N ASP A 6 0.35 -10.67 8.36
CA ASP A 6 -0.35 -11.96 8.35
C ASP A 6 -1.79 -11.85 7.84
N LYS A 7 -2.33 -10.63 7.78
CA LYS A 7 -3.69 -10.33 7.30
C LYS A 7 -3.72 -9.91 5.83
N SER A 8 -2.56 -9.80 5.18
CA SER A 8 -2.41 -9.36 3.79
C SER A 8 -3.15 -10.30 2.83
N VAL A 9 -3.82 -9.71 1.83
CA VAL A 9 -4.48 -10.44 0.75
C VAL A 9 -3.99 -9.86 -0.58
N PRO A 10 -3.34 -10.67 -1.45
CA PRO A 10 -2.77 -10.19 -2.71
C PRO A 10 -3.78 -9.40 -3.56
N GLY A 11 -3.35 -8.24 -4.05
CA GLY A 11 -4.14 -7.31 -4.85
C GLY A 11 -5.12 -6.42 -4.06
N ARG A 12 -5.24 -6.59 -2.74
CA ARG A 12 -6.18 -5.80 -1.93
C ARG A 12 -5.64 -4.40 -1.67
N GLN A 13 -6.45 -3.39 -1.95
CA GLN A 13 -6.10 -1.98 -1.77
C GLN A 13 -6.97 -1.34 -0.69
N ALA A 14 -6.34 -0.57 0.20
CA ALA A 14 -7.04 0.11 1.28
C ALA A 14 -7.71 1.38 0.76
N VAL A 15 -6.94 2.18 0.04
CA VAL A 15 -7.37 3.46 -0.53
C VAL A 15 -6.95 3.52 -1.99
N ARG A 16 -7.77 4.15 -2.82
CA ARG A 16 -7.41 4.55 -4.18
C ARG A 16 -7.18 6.04 -4.18
N PRO A 17 -5.93 6.53 -4.30
CA PRO A 17 -5.70 7.95 -4.44
C PRO A 17 -6.41 8.45 -5.70
N THR A 18 -6.85 9.71 -5.65
CA THR A 18 -7.42 10.38 -6.82
C THR A 18 -6.36 10.50 -7.93
N CYS A 19 -6.83 10.68 -9.16
CA CYS A 19 -5.92 11.02 -10.25
C CYS A 19 -5.15 12.30 -9.90
N SER A 20 -3.87 12.35 -10.30
CA SER A 20 -3.06 13.55 -10.19
C SER A 20 -3.61 14.62 -11.13
N ASP A 21 -3.73 15.87 -10.65
CA ASP A 21 -4.08 17.03 -11.47
C ASP A 21 -2.88 17.60 -12.24
N ILE A 22 -1.71 16.97 -12.08
CA ILE A 22 -0.46 17.36 -12.73
C ILE A 22 -0.18 16.38 -13.88
N ASP A 23 -0.16 16.90 -15.10
CA ASP A 23 0.13 16.17 -16.34
C ASP A 23 1.63 15.90 -16.58
N THR A 24 2.48 16.19 -15.61
CA THR A 24 3.92 15.95 -15.72
C THR A 24 4.23 14.47 -15.46
N PRO A 25 4.74 13.72 -16.46
CA PRO A 25 5.18 12.35 -16.22
C PRO A 25 6.37 12.33 -15.26
N VAL A 26 6.33 11.45 -14.27
CA VAL A 26 7.48 11.20 -13.39
C VAL A 26 8.47 10.33 -14.16
N GLU A 27 9.53 10.94 -14.69
CA GLU A 27 10.63 10.24 -15.35
C GLU A 27 11.79 10.03 -14.37
N LEU A 28 12.07 8.77 -14.04
CA LEU A 28 13.22 8.35 -13.25
C LEU A 28 14.17 7.56 -14.13
N ALA A 29 15.47 7.78 -13.96
CA ALA A 29 16.47 6.99 -14.70
C ALA A 29 16.33 5.49 -14.33
N PRO A 30 16.41 4.55 -15.30
CA PRO A 30 16.12 3.14 -15.05
C PRO A 30 16.92 2.50 -13.92
N HIS A 31 18.17 2.93 -13.71
CA HIS A 31 19.05 2.45 -12.64
C HIS A 31 18.64 2.90 -11.23
N LEU A 32 17.67 3.81 -11.12
CA LEU A 32 17.09 4.27 -9.85
C LEU A 32 15.78 3.55 -9.51
N LEU A 33 15.22 2.76 -10.43
CA LEU A 33 13.99 2.02 -10.21
C LEU A 33 14.23 0.78 -9.35
N ARG A 34 13.25 0.42 -8.54
CA ARG A 34 13.29 -0.84 -7.78
C ARG A 34 13.02 -2.02 -8.71
N ASP A 35 13.83 -3.07 -8.59
CA ASP A 35 13.61 -4.33 -9.32
C ASP A 35 12.39 -5.12 -8.83
N ARG A 36 12.01 -4.93 -7.56
CA ARG A 36 10.88 -5.62 -6.93
C ARG A 36 10.00 -4.64 -6.14
N PRO A 37 8.68 -4.84 -6.12
CA PRO A 37 7.78 -4.08 -5.24
C PRO A 37 8.20 -4.18 -3.78
N ALA A 38 7.87 -3.14 -2.99
CA ALA A 38 8.04 -3.21 -1.54
C ALA A 38 7.07 -4.23 -0.94
N GLU A 39 7.50 -4.98 0.07
CA GLU A 39 6.72 -6.00 0.77
C GLU A 39 5.71 -5.37 1.75
N LEU A 40 4.87 -4.47 1.25
CA LEU A 40 3.81 -3.83 2.03
C LEU A 40 2.59 -4.76 2.15
N PRO A 41 1.85 -4.72 3.28
CA PRO A 41 0.64 -5.50 3.42
C PRO A 41 -0.49 -4.94 2.55
N GLU A 42 -1.23 -5.83 1.91
CA GLU A 42 -2.33 -5.53 1.00
C GLU A 42 -3.66 -5.76 1.74
N LEU A 43 -4.31 -4.67 2.16
CA LEU A 43 -5.41 -4.67 3.13
C LEU A 43 -6.54 -3.74 2.68
N SER A 44 -7.76 -3.94 3.19
CA SER A 44 -8.83 -2.96 3.04
C SER A 44 -8.72 -1.88 4.12
N GLU A 45 -9.32 -0.71 3.91
CA GLU A 45 -9.35 0.36 4.93
C GLU A 45 -9.91 -0.14 6.27
N LEU A 46 -10.96 -0.95 6.23
CA LEU A 46 -11.58 -1.54 7.41
C LEU A 46 -10.64 -2.50 8.16
N ASP A 47 -9.81 -3.27 7.44
CA ASP A 47 -8.83 -4.17 8.04
C ASP A 47 -7.75 -3.37 8.80
N VAL A 48 -7.33 -2.23 8.23
CA VAL A 48 -6.36 -1.31 8.85
C VAL A 48 -6.94 -0.70 10.13
N VAL A 49 -8.15 -0.12 10.05
CA VAL A 49 -8.83 0.48 11.22
C VAL A 49 -8.99 -0.54 12.34
N ARG A 50 -9.56 -1.73 12.04
CA ARG A 50 -9.75 -2.79 13.03
C ARG A 50 -8.43 -3.26 13.65
N HIS A 51 -7.34 -3.31 12.88
CA HIS A 51 -6.05 -3.70 13.42
C HIS A 51 -5.53 -2.67 14.42
N PHE A 52 -5.49 -1.38 14.06
CA PHE A 52 -4.95 -0.36 14.93
C PHE A 52 -5.85 -0.05 16.14
N THR A 53 -7.18 -0.15 16.01
CA THR A 53 -8.11 -0.05 17.14
C THR A 53 -7.93 -1.17 18.16
N ALA A 54 -7.51 -2.37 17.73
CA ALA A 54 -7.25 -3.47 18.65
C ALA A 54 -5.84 -3.43 19.28
N LEU A 55 -4.96 -2.55 18.81
CA LEU A 55 -3.62 -2.32 19.38
C LEU A 55 -3.58 -1.19 20.41
N SER A 56 -4.55 -0.26 20.37
CA SER A 56 -4.66 0.87 21.30
C SER A 56 -5.21 0.45 22.65
#